data_AF-X1A878-F1
#
_entry.id   AF-X1A878-F1
#
_cell.length_a   1.000
_cell.length_b   1.000
_cell.length_c   1.000
_cell.angle_alpha   90.00
_cell.angle_beta   90.00
_cell.angle_gamma   90.00
#
_symmetry.space_group_name_H-M   'P 1'
#
loop_
_entity.id
_entity.type
_entity.pdbx_description
1 polymer ?
#
loop_
_entity_poly.entity_id
_entity_poly.type
_entity_poly.pdbx_seq_one_letter_code
_entity_poly.pdbx_strand_id
1 'polypeptide(L)'
;IIDGNNEITTGIVQVTVEDVNDQGDPPLHIIIGDGDAVVRTGAGNDTIVAGGAAGDNVIDGSTGSDHVIYASSTQDLTVDLRPMDRSTTMVSDGLTVGDLLINAGYEATLPVGLALGDDIGFDVLIDIENVTTGSGNDVITGGDGGHVIDAGEGQNLITTGSGDDVITAGDGGNVIDAGDGEDSIITGAGDDIIILSEGDHRDDPHRDNVDAGAGNNVIDAGGGVLREVSATTVDLRPLDRSETPVPSGGTVGDLLINAGYDPNTT
;
A
#
# COMPACT_ATOMS: atom_id res chain seq x y z
N ILE A 1 -0.27 -26.71 8.18
CA ILE A 1 -1.07 -27.35 9.26
C ILE A 1 -1.70 -26.20 10.00
N ILE A 2 -3.03 -26.07 9.96
CA ILE A 2 -3.74 -25.06 10.75
C ILE A 2 -3.59 -25.49 12.21
N ASP A 3 -2.88 -24.71 13.01
CA ASP A 3 -2.84 -24.94 14.45
C ASP A 3 -4.04 -24.26 15.14
N GLY A 4 -4.20 -24.46 16.45
CA GLY A 4 -5.36 -23.97 17.21
C GLY A 4 -5.51 -22.44 17.26
N ASN A 5 -4.63 -21.68 16.60
CA ASN A 5 -4.65 -20.22 16.50
C ASN A 5 -4.91 -19.73 15.05
N ASN A 6 -5.34 -20.59 14.13
CA ASN A 6 -5.47 -20.29 12.70
C ASN A 6 -4.16 -19.86 12.01
N GLU A 7 -3.00 -20.20 12.58
CA GLU A 7 -1.71 -19.92 11.96
C GLU A 7 -1.32 -21.00 10.94
N ILE A 8 -0.88 -20.56 9.76
CA ILE A 8 -0.45 -21.43 8.67
C ILE A 8 0.96 -21.00 8.21
N THR A 9 1.97 -21.79 8.59
CA THR A 9 3.34 -21.63 8.07
C THR A 9 3.57 -22.57 6.90
N THR A 10 4.12 -22.04 5.81
CA THR A 10 4.33 -22.76 4.55
C THR A 10 5.82 -22.74 4.15
N GLY A 11 6.24 -23.66 3.29
CA GLY A 11 7.56 -23.64 2.67
C GLY A 11 7.50 -24.39 1.35
N ILE A 12 7.97 -23.73 0.26
CA ILE A 12 7.99 -24.18 -1.14
C ILE A 12 6.90 -25.20 -1.49
N VAL A 13 5.64 -24.87 -1.25
CA VAL A 13 4.48 -25.67 -1.66
C VAL A 13 3.32 -24.70 -1.80
N GLN A 14 2.61 -24.80 -2.93
CA GLN A 14 1.28 -24.24 -3.15
C GLN A 14 0.40 -24.47 -1.89
N VAL A 15 0.15 -23.43 -1.10
CA VAL A 15 -0.72 -23.53 0.08
C VAL A 15 -2.05 -22.93 -0.28
N THR A 16 -2.84 -23.78 -0.91
CA THR A 16 -4.25 -23.54 -1.09
C THR A 16 -4.95 -23.80 0.25
N VAL A 17 -5.31 -22.75 0.99
CA VAL A 17 -6.28 -22.84 2.08
C VAL A 17 -7.66 -22.64 1.45
N GLU A 18 -8.15 -23.69 0.79
CA GLU A 18 -9.53 -23.72 0.32
C GLU A 18 -10.42 -24.10 1.52
N ASP A 19 -10.86 -23.13 2.32
CA ASP A 19 -12.05 -23.37 3.15
C ASP A 19 -13.29 -23.15 2.27
N VAL A 20 -13.85 -24.25 1.78
CA VAL A 20 -14.80 -24.29 0.66
C VAL A 20 -16.24 -23.91 1.06
N ASN A 21 -16.44 -23.26 2.21
CA ASN A 21 -17.74 -22.78 2.66
C ASN A 21 -17.57 -21.75 3.78
N ASP A 22 -18.10 -20.55 3.58
CA ASP A 22 -19.21 -19.97 4.34
C ASP A 22 -19.02 -18.46 4.54
N GLN A 23 -20.12 -17.74 4.47
CA GLN A 23 -20.17 -16.31 4.73
C GLN A 23 -19.91 -16.09 6.23
N GLY A 24 -18.65 -15.86 6.61
CA GLY A 24 -18.26 -15.54 8.00
C GLY A 24 -17.12 -16.37 8.58
N ASP A 25 -16.14 -16.77 7.77
CA ASP A 25 -14.93 -17.42 8.26
C ASP A 25 -14.13 -16.51 9.21
N PRO A 26 -13.44 -17.11 10.20
CA PRO A 26 -12.59 -16.36 11.11
C PRO A 26 -11.33 -15.86 10.37
N PRO A 27 -10.83 -14.65 10.68
CA PRO A 27 -9.55 -14.17 10.17
C PRO A 27 -8.44 -15.22 10.25
N LEU A 28 -7.72 -15.39 9.16
CA LEU A 28 -6.51 -16.19 9.06
C LEU A 28 -5.27 -15.33 9.29
N HIS A 29 -4.25 -15.96 9.88
CA HIS A 29 -2.91 -15.41 9.98
C HIS A 29 -1.94 -16.35 9.26
N ILE A 30 -1.47 -15.96 8.08
CA ILE A 30 -0.65 -16.80 7.22
C ILE A 30 0.77 -16.27 7.22
N ILE A 31 1.76 -17.16 7.35
CA ILE A 31 3.17 -16.82 7.22
C ILE A 31 3.72 -17.57 6.01
N ILE A 32 4.09 -16.81 4.99
CA ILE A 32 4.79 -17.34 3.82
C ILE A 32 6.26 -17.56 4.21
N GLY A 33 6.75 -18.78 4.00
CA GLY A 33 8.16 -19.11 4.18
C GLY A 33 8.97 -18.88 2.90
N ASP A 34 10.17 -19.44 2.84
CA ASP A 34 11.04 -19.27 1.67
C ASP A 34 10.45 -19.82 0.36
N GLY A 35 10.73 -19.09 -0.73
CA GLY A 35 10.41 -19.44 -2.12
C GLY A 35 8.97 -19.13 -2.54
N ASP A 36 8.67 -19.44 -3.79
CA ASP A 36 7.39 -19.12 -4.42
C ASP A 36 6.21 -19.85 -3.74
N ALA A 37 5.17 -19.09 -3.40
CA ALA A 37 3.94 -19.59 -2.81
C ALA A 37 2.70 -19.11 -3.59
N VAL A 38 1.67 -19.94 -3.59
CA VAL A 38 0.31 -19.52 -3.97
C VAL A 38 -0.54 -19.63 -2.72
N VAL A 39 -1.13 -18.52 -2.29
CA VAL A 39 -1.95 -18.38 -1.08
C VAL A 39 -3.34 -17.94 -1.48
N ARG A 40 -4.35 -18.57 -0.87
CA ARG A 40 -5.76 -18.16 -0.91
C ARG A 40 -6.27 -18.16 0.50
N THR A 41 -6.85 -17.06 0.96
CA THR A 41 -7.27 -16.92 2.36
C THR A 41 -8.75 -17.24 2.56
N GLY A 42 -9.61 -16.90 1.59
CA GLY A 42 -11.03 -17.22 1.63
C GLY A 42 -11.88 -16.01 2.00
N ALA A 43 -12.85 -16.18 2.89
CA ALA A 43 -13.63 -15.05 3.38
C ALA A 43 -13.12 -14.60 4.75
N GLY A 44 -13.12 -13.30 5.01
CA GLY A 44 -12.63 -12.77 6.28
C GLY A 44 -11.66 -11.63 6.06
N ASN A 45 -11.26 -10.95 7.14
CA ASN A 45 -10.22 -9.95 7.07
C ASN A 45 -8.91 -10.61 7.47
N ASP A 46 -8.15 -11.09 6.49
CA ASP A 46 -7.01 -11.95 6.71
C ASP A 46 -5.70 -11.17 6.78
N THR A 47 -4.70 -11.76 7.43
CA THR A 47 -3.36 -11.19 7.54
C THR A 47 -2.34 -12.17 6.98
N ILE A 48 -1.52 -11.70 6.04
CA ILE A 48 -0.53 -12.48 5.32
C ILE A 48 0.85 -11.86 5.55
N VAL A 49 1.76 -12.56 6.22
CA VAL A 49 3.15 -12.13 6.41
C VAL A 49 4.02 -12.72 5.30
N ALA A 50 4.54 -11.86 4.42
CA ALA A 50 5.27 -12.23 3.21
C ALA A 50 6.73 -11.75 3.18
N GLY A 51 7.18 -10.88 4.11
CA GLY A 51 8.52 -10.26 4.06
C GLY A 51 9.73 -11.13 4.45
N GLY A 52 9.56 -12.43 4.70
CA GLY A 52 10.56 -13.26 5.38
C GLY A 52 11.64 -13.89 4.48
N ALA A 53 11.37 -14.00 3.18
CA ALA A 53 12.27 -14.66 2.24
C ALA A 53 11.88 -14.40 0.78
N ALA A 54 12.89 -14.29 -0.08
CA ALA A 54 12.69 -14.06 -1.52
C ALA A 54 11.90 -15.21 -2.17
N GLY A 55 10.86 -14.86 -2.93
CA GLY A 55 10.06 -15.78 -3.74
C GLY A 55 9.00 -15.03 -4.53
N ASP A 56 8.63 -15.53 -5.70
CA ASP A 56 7.57 -14.90 -6.50
C ASP A 56 6.21 -15.48 -6.07
N ASN A 57 5.43 -14.75 -5.28
CA ASN A 57 4.18 -15.25 -4.70
C ASN A 57 2.94 -14.81 -5.48
N VAL A 58 1.87 -15.59 -5.36
CA VAL A 58 0.50 -15.19 -5.74
C VAL A 58 -0.35 -15.23 -4.48
N ILE A 59 -0.79 -14.07 -4.01
CA ILE A 59 -1.53 -13.90 -2.76
C ILE A 59 -2.94 -13.43 -3.09
N ASP A 60 -3.94 -14.22 -2.69
CA ASP A 60 -5.37 -13.94 -2.89
C ASP A 60 -6.07 -13.82 -1.53
N GLY A 61 -6.45 -12.58 -1.17
CA GLY A 61 -7.24 -12.25 0.02
C GLY A 61 -8.73 -12.61 -0.12
N SER A 62 -9.19 -12.77 -1.36
CA SER A 62 -10.54 -13.15 -1.71
C SER A 62 -11.58 -12.15 -1.20
N THR A 63 -12.43 -12.47 -0.21
CA THR A 63 -13.46 -11.51 0.22
C THR A 63 -13.21 -11.03 1.64
N GLY A 64 -13.08 -9.73 1.79
CA GLY A 64 -12.95 -9.09 3.09
C GLY A 64 -12.16 -7.81 2.96
N SER A 65 -11.43 -7.48 4.02
CA SER A 65 -10.39 -6.45 3.97
C SER A 65 -9.10 -7.08 4.46
N ASP A 66 -8.22 -7.35 3.52
CA ASP A 66 -7.07 -8.23 3.70
C ASP A 66 -5.78 -7.42 3.79
N HIS A 67 -4.81 -7.93 4.54
CA HIS A 67 -3.60 -7.21 4.88
C HIS A 67 -2.35 -8.04 4.62
N VAL A 68 -1.50 -7.58 3.71
CA VAL A 68 -0.17 -8.15 3.48
C VAL A 68 0.93 -7.39 4.24
N ILE A 69 1.83 -8.12 4.89
CA ILE A 69 2.87 -7.59 5.77
C ILE A 69 4.25 -8.02 5.27
N TYR A 70 5.03 -7.04 4.83
CA TYR A 70 6.43 -7.13 4.44
C TYR A 70 7.38 -6.52 5.49
N ALA A 71 6.95 -6.39 6.74
CA ALA A 71 7.67 -5.66 7.81
C ALA A 71 9.11 -6.12 8.11
N SER A 72 9.53 -7.31 7.66
CA SER A 72 10.91 -7.78 7.77
C SER A 72 11.81 -7.37 6.58
N SER A 73 11.25 -6.76 5.54
CA SER A 73 12.02 -6.20 4.43
C SER A 73 12.95 -5.09 4.90
N THR A 74 14.14 -5.08 4.33
CA THR A 74 15.17 -4.06 4.54
C THR A 74 15.56 -3.35 3.25
N GLN A 75 14.97 -3.75 2.12
CA GLN A 75 15.18 -3.14 0.82
C GLN A 75 13.98 -2.29 0.44
N ASP A 76 14.20 -1.34 -0.47
CA ASP A 76 13.13 -0.53 -1.04
C ASP A 76 12.11 -1.45 -1.73
N LEU A 77 10.84 -1.29 -1.38
CA LEU A 77 9.70 -1.97 -1.98
C LEU A 77 8.93 -1.04 -2.91
N THR A 78 8.37 -1.59 -3.98
CA THR A 78 7.30 -0.93 -4.75
C THR A 78 6.04 -1.77 -4.62
N VAL A 79 4.97 -1.18 -4.10
CA VAL A 79 3.66 -1.79 -3.92
C VAL A 79 2.62 -0.96 -4.66
N ASP A 80 1.81 -1.59 -5.50
CA ASP A 80 0.71 -0.95 -6.20
C ASP A 80 -0.51 -1.87 -6.13
N LEU A 81 -1.44 -1.53 -5.24
CA LEU A 81 -2.65 -2.30 -4.92
C LEU A 81 -3.78 -2.04 -5.94
N ARG A 82 -3.62 -1.10 -6.88
CA ARG A 82 -4.66 -0.82 -7.87
C ARG A 82 -4.93 -2.07 -8.72
N PRO A 83 -6.18 -2.52 -8.86
CA PRO A 83 -6.51 -3.67 -9.67
C PRO A 83 -6.37 -3.34 -11.17
N MET A 84 -5.26 -3.76 -11.77
CA MET A 84 -4.99 -3.54 -13.20
C MET A 84 -4.64 -4.85 -13.92
N ASP A 85 -5.02 -4.97 -15.19
CA ASP A 85 -4.54 -6.06 -16.04
C ASP A 85 -3.03 -5.90 -16.25
N ARG A 86 -2.29 -6.75 -15.55
CA ARG A 86 -0.84 -6.83 -15.60
C ARG A 86 -0.36 -8.08 -16.29
N SER A 87 -1.22 -8.78 -17.01
CA SER A 87 -0.96 -10.09 -17.64
C SER A 87 0.33 -10.15 -18.47
N THR A 88 0.78 -9.03 -19.04
CA THR A 88 2.00 -8.94 -19.87
C THR A 88 3.23 -8.41 -19.12
N THR A 89 3.09 -8.05 -17.85
CA THR A 89 4.19 -7.59 -17.01
C THR A 89 5.16 -8.74 -16.80
N MET A 90 6.44 -8.49 -17.08
CA MET A 90 7.50 -9.48 -16.91
C MET A 90 7.85 -9.62 -15.43
N VAL A 91 7.98 -10.85 -14.98
CA VAL A 91 8.42 -11.19 -13.61
C VAL A 91 9.88 -11.60 -13.64
N SER A 92 10.20 -12.64 -14.42
CA SER A 92 11.55 -13.17 -14.61
C SER A 92 11.73 -13.74 -16.03
N ASP A 93 12.86 -14.38 -16.35
CA ASP A 93 13.28 -14.85 -17.69
C ASP A 93 12.16 -15.48 -18.57
N GLY A 94 11.42 -14.63 -19.28
CA GLY A 94 10.32 -15.05 -20.17
C GLY A 94 8.98 -15.33 -19.49
N LEU A 95 8.89 -15.19 -18.16
CA LEU A 95 7.68 -15.41 -17.37
C LEU A 95 6.94 -14.09 -17.14
N THR A 96 5.64 -14.10 -17.41
CA THR A 96 4.75 -12.96 -17.16
C THR A 96 3.87 -13.18 -15.93
N VAL A 97 3.27 -12.11 -15.42
CA VAL A 97 2.21 -12.19 -14.39
C VAL A 97 1.05 -13.06 -14.87
N GLY A 98 0.69 -12.99 -16.16
CA GLY A 98 -0.36 -13.85 -16.72
C GLY A 98 0.00 -15.33 -16.66
N ASP A 99 1.27 -15.69 -16.84
CA ASP A 99 1.74 -17.07 -16.69
C ASP A 99 1.68 -17.53 -15.22
N LEU A 100 2.07 -16.66 -14.27
CA LEU A 100 1.92 -16.94 -12.84
C LEU A 100 0.45 -17.17 -12.46
N LEU A 101 -0.44 -16.31 -12.94
CA LEU A 101 -1.89 -16.42 -12.71
C LEU A 101 -2.46 -17.73 -13.26
N ILE A 102 -2.12 -18.11 -14.49
CA ILE A 102 -2.55 -19.39 -15.08
C ILE A 102 -2.05 -20.56 -14.24
N ASN A 103 -0.78 -20.53 -13.83
CA ASN A 103 -0.19 -21.60 -13.01
C ASN A 103 -0.85 -21.69 -11.63
N ALA A 104 -1.25 -20.55 -11.06
CA ALA A 104 -2.01 -20.49 -9.83
C ALA A 104 -3.47 -20.95 -10.03
N GLY A 105 -4.04 -20.88 -11.23
CA GLY A 105 -5.41 -21.31 -11.55
C GLY A 105 -6.40 -20.16 -11.80
N TYR A 106 -5.90 -18.95 -12.01
CA TYR A 106 -6.68 -17.77 -12.39
C TYR A 106 -6.67 -17.55 -13.91
N GLU A 107 -7.59 -16.70 -14.38
CA GLU A 107 -7.50 -16.16 -15.72
C GLU A 107 -6.27 -15.25 -15.83
N ALA A 108 -5.54 -15.35 -16.95
CA ALA A 108 -4.29 -14.60 -17.15
C ALA A 108 -4.47 -13.08 -17.06
N THR A 109 -5.66 -12.58 -17.39
CA THR A 109 -6.01 -11.15 -17.44
C THR A 109 -6.74 -10.68 -16.18
N LEU A 110 -6.74 -11.48 -15.11
CA LEU A 110 -7.29 -11.04 -13.83
C LEU A 110 -6.58 -9.74 -13.42
N PRO A 111 -7.33 -8.66 -13.10
CA PRO A 111 -6.72 -7.46 -12.55
C PRO A 111 -6.14 -7.77 -11.18
N VAL A 112 -4.89 -7.37 -10.97
CA VAL A 112 -4.12 -7.67 -9.75
C VAL A 112 -3.32 -6.46 -9.35
N GLY A 113 -3.04 -6.29 -8.07
CA GLY A 113 -1.95 -5.46 -7.57
C GLY A 113 -0.61 -6.19 -7.65
N LEU A 114 0.49 -5.49 -7.35
CA LEU A 114 1.84 -6.04 -7.27
C LEU A 114 2.58 -5.53 -6.03
N ALA A 115 3.47 -6.35 -5.50
CA ALA A 115 4.54 -5.92 -4.62
C ALA A 115 5.87 -6.49 -5.11
N LEU A 116 6.93 -5.69 -5.11
CA LEU A 116 8.24 -6.13 -5.55
C LEU A 116 9.36 -5.50 -4.72
N GLY A 117 10.43 -6.25 -4.53
CA GLY A 117 11.64 -5.82 -3.84
C GLY A 117 12.72 -6.89 -3.89
N ASP A 118 13.98 -6.50 -3.71
CA ASP A 118 15.13 -7.40 -3.84
C ASP A 118 15.10 -8.56 -2.83
N ASP A 119 14.48 -8.37 -1.66
CA ASP A 119 14.39 -9.36 -0.57
C ASP A 119 13.05 -10.08 -0.48
N ILE A 120 12.00 -9.58 -1.14
CA ILE A 120 10.68 -10.24 -1.22
C ILE A 120 10.47 -10.97 -2.54
N GLY A 121 11.14 -10.58 -3.63
CA GLY A 121 10.88 -11.11 -4.96
C GLY A 121 9.78 -10.33 -5.68
N PHE A 122 8.93 -11.03 -6.44
CA PHE A 122 7.79 -10.44 -7.14
C PHE A 122 6.48 -11.11 -6.72
N ASP A 123 5.64 -10.34 -6.03
CA ASP A 123 4.36 -10.81 -5.54
C ASP A 123 3.21 -10.24 -6.37
N VAL A 124 2.31 -11.14 -6.76
CA VAL A 124 1.02 -10.83 -7.38
C VAL A 124 -0.04 -10.80 -6.30
N LEU A 125 -0.75 -9.67 -6.18
CA LEU A 125 -1.75 -9.43 -5.13
C LEU A 125 -3.14 -9.41 -5.75
N ILE A 126 -4.03 -10.28 -5.28
CA ILE A 126 -5.43 -10.38 -5.71
C ILE A 126 -6.28 -10.05 -4.50
N ASP A 127 -7.18 -9.06 -4.64
CA ASP A 127 -8.11 -8.65 -3.59
C ASP A 127 -7.37 -8.40 -2.24
N ILE A 128 -6.39 -7.50 -2.26
CA ILE A 128 -5.62 -7.05 -1.08
C ILE A 128 -5.77 -5.53 -0.96
N GLU A 129 -6.25 -5.05 0.18
CA GLU A 129 -6.51 -3.63 0.43
C GLU A 129 -5.45 -2.97 1.31
N ASN A 130 -4.80 -3.74 2.19
CA ASN A 130 -3.93 -3.17 3.22
C ASN A 130 -2.50 -3.70 3.08
N VAL A 131 -1.53 -2.85 3.39
CA VAL A 131 -0.12 -3.22 3.31
C VAL A 131 0.69 -2.65 4.45
N THR A 132 1.60 -3.46 4.99
CA THR A 132 2.71 -3.00 5.81
C THR A 132 4.02 -3.29 5.09
N THR A 133 4.89 -2.30 4.93
CA THR A 133 6.23 -2.45 4.35
C THR A 133 7.33 -2.38 5.42
N GLY A 134 8.58 -2.28 4.98
CA GLY A 134 9.78 -2.55 5.78
C GLY A 134 10.52 -1.30 6.23
N SER A 135 11.84 -1.37 6.24
CA SER A 135 12.72 -0.22 6.55
C SER A 135 13.35 0.43 5.30
N GLY A 136 12.85 0.06 4.12
CA GLY A 136 13.28 0.58 2.83
C GLY A 136 12.66 1.94 2.53
N ASN A 137 13.11 2.61 1.46
CA ASN A 137 12.42 3.77 0.93
C ASN A 137 11.33 3.28 -0.02
N ASP A 138 10.15 3.05 0.52
CA ASP A 138 9.10 2.31 -0.16
C ASP A 138 8.22 3.24 -1.01
N VAL A 139 7.74 2.73 -2.14
CA VAL A 139 6.74 3.39 -3.00
C VAL A 139 5.45 2.59 -2.90
N ILE A 140 4.39 3.20 -2.37
CA ILE A 140 3.12 2.52 -2.10
C ILE A 140 1.98 3.26 -2.80
N THR A 141 1.17 2.54 -3.56
CA THR A 141 -0.05 3.05 -4.18
C THR A 141 -1.25 2.19 -3.75
N GLY A 142 -2.23 2.78 -3.07
CA GLY A 142 -3.48 2.14 -2.64
C GLY A 142 -4.47 1.99 -3.80
N GLY A 143 -5.13 3.09 -4.19
CA GLY A 143 -6.09 3.09 -5.30
C GLY A 143 -7.45 3.63 -4.90
N ASP A 144 -8.52 2.95 -5.31
CA ASP A 144 -9.86 3.30 -4.84
C ASP A 144 -10.22 2.40 -3.64
N GLY A 145 -10.89 2.95 -2.64
CA GLY A 145 -11.25 2.26 -1.40
C GLY A 145 -10.48 2.80 -0.20
N GLY A 146 -10.94 2.49 1.02
CA GLY A 146 -10.19 2.84 2.23
C GLY A 146 -9.09 1.81 2.50
N HIS A 147 -7.86 2.29 2.71
CA HIS A 147 -6.67 1.47 2.93
C HIS A 147 -6.10 1.69 4.33
N VAL A 148 -5.47 0.65 4.86
CA VAL A 148 -4.57 0.73 6.02
C VAL A 148 -3.15 0.49 5.53
N ILE A 149 -2.32 1.52 5.63
CA ILE A 149 -0.93 1.50 5.15
C ILE A 149 0.01 1.82 6.30
N ASP A 150 0.99 0.94 6.51
CA ASP A 150 2.14 1.20 7.36
C ASP A 150 3.41 1.07 6.52
N ALA A 151 4.05 2.19 6.20
CA ALA A 151 5.22 2.21 5.32
C ALA A 151 6.53 1.90 6.07
N GLY A 152 6.49 1.69 7.39
CA GLY A 152 7.67 1.44 8.20
C GLY A 152 8.68 2.60 8.20
N GLU A 153 9.96 2.29 8.43
CA GLU A 153 11.02 3.33 8.43
C GLU A 153 11.48 3.61 6.99
N GLY A 154 12.07 4.78 6.75
CA GLY A 154 12.63 5.13 5.44
C GLY A 154 11.97 6.39 4.86
N GLN A 155 12.47 6.87 3.72
CA GLN A 155 11.82 7.97 3.00
C GLN A 155 10.77 7.39 2.07
N ASN A 156 9.52 7.32 2.54
CA ASN A 156 8.45 6.66 1.83
C ASN A 156 7.69 7.60 0.90
N LEU A 157 7.18 7.07 -0.21
CA LEU A 157 6.28 7.72 -1.15
C LEU A 157 4.95 6.98 -1.14
N ILE A 158 3.90 7.62 -0.64
CA ILE A 158 2.60 6.98 -0.41
C ILE A 158 1.52 7.74 -1.16
N THR A 159 0.71 7.05 -1.96
CA THR A 159 -0.48 7.59 -2.61
C THR A 159 -1.66 6.66 -2.36
N THR A 160 -2.70 7.11 -1.67
CA THR A 160 -3.82 6.21 -1.30
C THR A 160 -5.04 6.37 -2.18
N GLY A 161 -5.29 7.55 -2.74
CA GLY A 161 -6.30 7.74 -3.79
C GLY A 161 -7.65 8.19 -3.24
N SER A 162 -8.70 7.39 -3.38
CA SER A 162 -10.04 7.77 -2.88
C SER A 162 -10.52 6.81 -1.80
N GLY A 163 -11.13 7.31 -0.73
CA GLY A 163 -11.59 6.51 0.41
C GLY A 163 -11.06 7.08 1.72
N ASP A 164 -11.60 6.62 2.85
CA ASP A 164 -11.09 7.03 4.17
C ASP A 164 -9.86 6.18 4.50
N ASP A 165 -8.65 6.76 4.41
CA ASP A 165 -7.40 6.04 4.57
C ASP A 165 -6.76 6.20 5.96
N VAL A 166 -6.05 5.17 6.41
CA VAL A 166 -5.22 5.20 7.62
C VAL A 166 -3.77 4.96 7.25
N ILE A 167 -2.95 6.00 7.38
CA ILE A 167 -1.57 6.01 6.89
C ILE A 167 -0.61 6.21 8.07
N THR A 168 0.32 5.28 8.26
CA THR A 168 1.49 5.43 9.12
C THR A 168 2.74 5.40 8.25
N ALA A 169 3.43 6.53 8.11
CA ALA A 169 4.59 6.62 7.22
C ALA A 169 5.93 6.33 7.93
N GLY A 170 5.92 6.25 9.26
CA GLY A 170 7.10 6.05 10.10
C GLY A 170 8.14 7.16 10.04
N ASP A 171 9.35 6.87 10.52
CA ASP A 171 10.47 7.82 10.54
C ASP A 171 11.12 7.93 9.15
N GLY A 172 11.54 9.15 8.78
CA GLY A 172 12.11 9.49 7.48
C GLY A 172 11.41 10.71 6.88
N GLY A 173 11.97 11.28 5.82
CA GLY A 173 11.31 12.37 5.09
C GLY A 173 10.33 11.80 4.07
N ASN A 174 9.05 11.72 4.45
CA ASN A 174 8.01 11.07 3.66
C ASN A 174 7.29 12.04 2.73
N VAL A 175 6.76 11.52 1.63
CA VAL A 175 5.83 12.23 0.75
C VAL A 175 4.54 11.43 0.67
N ILE A 176 3.44 12.04 1.11
CA ILE A 176 2.14 11.40 1.23
C ILE A 176 1.13 12.21 0.43
N ASP A 177 0.41 11.54 -0.45
CA ASP A 177 -0.81 12.02 -1.07
C ASP A 177 -1.95 11.11 -0.63
N ALA A 178 -2.75 11.58 0.33
CA ALA A 178 -3.87 10.79 0.84
C ALA A 178 -5.10 10.86 -0.08
N GLY A 179 -5.13 11.81 -1.00
CA GLY A 179 -6.25 12.01 -1.92
C GLY A 179 -7.57 12.38 -1.23
N ASP A 180 -8.68 11.83 -1.72
CA ASP A 180 -10.04 12.21 -1.32
C ASP A 180 -10.60 11.27 -0.23
N GLY A 181 -11.06 11.82 0.90
CA GLY A 181 -11.66 11.03 1.98
C GLY A 181 -11.52 11.70 3.34
N GLU A 182 -11.95 11.04 4.42
CA GLU A 182 -11.53 11.38 5.78
C GLU A 182 -10.27 10.59 6.17
N ASP A 183 -9.10 11.22 6.01
CA ASP A 183 -7.85 10.52 6.22
C ASP A 183 -7.30 10.68 7.64
N SER A 184 -6.62 9.63 8.12
CA SER A 184 -5.86 9.66 9.37
C SER A 184 -4.40 9.35 9.09
N ILE A 185 -3.56 10.37 9.17
CA ILE A 185 -2.15 10.30 8.81
C ILE A 185 -1.29 10.51 10.05
N ILE A 186 -0.33 9.61 10.23
CA ILE A 186 0.72 9.71 11.24
C ILE A 186 2.07 9.57 10.54
N THR A 187 2.92 10.57 10.71
CA THR A 187 4.34 10.49 10.34
C THR A 187 5.21 10.53 11.58
N GLY A 188 6.45 10.06 11.45
CA GLY A 188 7.42 9.98 12.52
C GLY A 188 8.31 11.21 12.62
N ALA A 189 9.60 10.98 12.86
CA ALA A 189 10.62 12.00 12.76
C ALA A 189 11.09 12.16 11.31
N GLY A 190 11.22 13.39 10.82
CA GLY A 190 11.64 13.68 9.45
C GLY A 190 11.03 14.98 8.95
N ASP A 191 11.52 15.47 7.81
CA ASP A 191 10.87 16.60 7.14
C ASP A 191 9.88 16.00 6.13
N ASP A 192 8.58 15.99 6.47
CA ASP A 192 7.53 15.36 5.68
C ASP A 192 6.77 16.35 4.77
N ILE A 193 6.25 15.84 3.66
CA ILE A 193 5.34 16.54 2.76
C ILE A 193 4.04 15.74 2.71
N ILE A 194 2.94 16.37 3.11
CA ILE A 194 1.62 15.74 3.18
C ILE A 194 0.67 16.57 2.31
N ILE A 195 0.03 15.90 1.37
CA ILE A 195 -0.95 16.45 0.45
C ILE A 195 -2.27 15.75 0.75
N LEU A 196 -3.31 16.54 0.91
CA LEU A 196 -4.67 16.08 1.18
C LEU A 196 -5.59 16.59 0.08
N SER A 197 -6.75 15.93 -0.06
CA SER A 197 -7.97 16.38 -0.73
C SER A 197 -7.76 17.40 -1.86
N GLU A 198 -7.80 16.93 -3.11
CA GLU A 198 -7.75 17.83 -4.26
C GLU A 198 -9.15 18.32 -4.65
N GLY A 199 -9.46 19.60 -4.38
CA GLY A 199 -10.68 20.24 -4.89
C GLY A 199 -11.18 21.45 -4.10
N ASP A 200 -12.04 22.28 -4.72
CA ASP A 200 -12.81 23.37 -4.07
C ASP A 200 -13.91 22.78 -3.19
N HIS A 201 -13.49 22.12 -2.11
CA HIS A 201 -14.30 21.36 -1.18
C HIS A 201 -14.92 22.27 -0.12
N ARG A 202 -15.42 23.44 -0.52
CA ARG A 202 -16.11 24.39 0.37
C ARG A 202 -17.34 23.81 1.07
N ASP A 203 -17.88 22.72 0.53
CA ASP A 203 -19.05 21.98 1.04
C ASP A 203 -18.74 20.53 1.43
N ASP A 204 -17.47 20.10 1.43
CA ASP A 204 -17.09 18.75 1.85
C ASP A 204 -17.09 18.64 3.39
N PRO A 205 -17.88 17.71 3.98
CA PRO A 205 -17.80 17.43 5.42
C PRO A 205 -16.54 16.67 5.85
N HIS A 206 -15.77 16.08 4.93
CA HIS A 206 -14.60 15.27 5.25
C HIS A 206 -13.51 16.11 5.94
N ARG A 207 -12.87 15.53 6.95
CA ARG A 207 -11.85 16.21 7.74
C ARG A 207 -10.71 15.28 8.13
N ASP A 208 -9.53 15.63 7.64
CA ASP A 208 -8.34 14.84 7.88
C ASP A 208 -7.76 15.10 9.27
N ASN A 209 -7.15 14.07 9.82
CA ASN A 209 -6.36 14.14 11.04
C ASN A 209 -4.90 13.87 10.70
N VAL A 210 -4.02 14.83 10.99
CA VAL A 210 -2.60 14.70 10.68
C VAL A 210 -1.77 14.88 11.95
N ASP A 211 -1.03 13.84 12.33
CA ASP A 211 0.11 13.97 13.24
C ASP A 211 1.40 13.87 12.42
N ALA A 212 2.00 15.01 12.10
CA ALA A 212 3.22 15.06 11.30
C ALA A 212 4.50 14.87 12.15
N GLY A 213 4.37 14.54 13.43
CA GLY A 213 5.51 14.20 14.27
C GLY A 213 6.56 15.31 14.40
N ALA A 214 7.85 14.95 14.27
CA ALA A 214 8.98 15.83 14.55
C ALA A 214 9.78 16.17 13.29
N GLY A 215 10.02 17.46 13.04
CA GLY A 215 10.77 17.95 11.88
C GLY A 215 10.10 19.18 11.29
N ASN A 216 10.53 19.59 10.11
CA ASN A 216 9.96 20.71 9.36
C ASN A 216 8.98 20.19 8.33
N ASN A 217 7.73 20.04 8.73
CA ASN A 217 6.72 19.41 7.89
C ASN A 217 5.98 20.44 7.05
N VAL A 218 5.57 20.03 5.86
CA VAL A 218 4.69 20.81 4.99
C VAL A 218 3.39 20.03 4.82
N ILE A 219 2.26 20.70 5.07
CA ILE A 219 0.94 20.12 4.78
C ILE A 219 0.24 21.05 3.80
N ASP A 220 -0.02 20.54 2.61
CA ASP A 220 -0.88 21.15 1.61
C ASP A 220 -2.26 20.51 1.69
N ALA A 221 -3.18 21.20 2.37
CA ALA A 221 -4.55 20.73 2.51
C ALA A 221 -5.40 20.91 1.24
N GLY A 222 -4.85 21.50 0.16
CA GLY A 222 -5.62 21.87 -1.02
C GLY A 222 -6.81 22.76 -0.64
N GLY A 223 -8.02 22.32 -1.00
CA GLY A 223 -9.28 22.93 -0.55
C GLY A 223 -10.01 22.17 0.57
N GLY A 224 -9.40 21.13 1.13
CA GLY A 224 -9.93 20.36 2.27
C GLY A 224 -9.84 21.10 3.61
N VAL A 225 -10.40 20.48 4.66
CA VAL A 225 -10.44 21.04 6.02
C VAL A 225 -9.80 20.10 7.04
N LEU A 226 -8.65 20.50 7.57
CA LEU A 226 -7.98 19.78 8.67
C LEU A 226 -8.84 19.78 9.95
N ARG A 227 -9.13 18.61 10.51
CA ARG A 227 -9.77 18.44 11.83
C ARG A 227 -8.81 18.81 12.95
N GLU A 228 -7.63 18.20 12.90
CA GLU A 228 -6.59 18.32 13.90
C GLU A 228 -5.23 18.15 13.24
N VAL A 229 -4.29 18.99 13.64
CA VAL A 229 -2.89 18.95 13.22
C VAL A 229 -2.02 18.93 14.47
N SER A 230 -1.27 17.86 14.65
CA SER A 230 -0.19 17.75 15.64
C SER A 230 1.14 17.74 14.90
N ALA A 231 2.07 18.61 15.29
CA ALA A 231 3.42 18.64 14.73
C ALA A 231 4.36 19.45 15.63
N THR A 232 5.64 19.13 15.60
CA THR A 232 6.67 19.97 16.23
C THR A 232 6.86 21.28 15.46
N THR A 233 6.87 21.23 14.12
CA THR A 233 6.87 22.41 13.24
C THR A 233 6.12 22.06 11.96
N VAL A 234 5.19 22.94 11.54
CA VAL A 234 4.36 22.72 10.35
C VAL A 234 4.19 24.02 9.56
N ASP A 235 4.35 23.92 8.24
CA ASP A 235 4.02 24.95 7.26
C ASP A 235 2.75 24.54 6.50
N LEU A 236 1.64 25.24 6.76
CA LEU A 236 0.32 24.99 6.14
C LEU A 236 0.13 25.81 4.85
N ARG A 237 1.16 25.90 4.02
CA ARG A 237 1.10 26.67 2.77
C ARG A 237 0.65 25.78 1.61
N PRO A 238 -0.07 26.35 0.63
CA PRO A 238 -0.19 25.70 -0.67
C PRO A 238 1.20 25.41 -1.25
N LEU A 239 1.40 24.21 -1.78
CA LEU A 239 2.66 23.80 -2.41
C LEU A 239 2.73 24.31 -3.85
N ASP A 240 3.93 24.74 -4.27
CA ASP A 240 4.24 24.80 -5.71
C ASP A 240 4.61 23.38 -6.15
N ARG A 241 3.58 22.60 -6.46
CA ARG A 241 3.68 21.17 -6.80
C ARG A 241 4.61 20.94 -8.00
N SER A 242 4.69 21.89 -8.92
CA SER A 242 5.53 21.80 -10.13
C SER A 242 7.03 21.91 -9.89
N GLU A 243 7.47 22.39 -8.73
CA GLU A 243 8.88 22.62 -8.38
C GLU A 243 9.29 21.92 -7.08
N THR A 244 8.33 21.35 -6.34
CA THR A 244 8.59 20.65 -5.07
C THR A 244 9.14 19.26 -5.39
N PRO A 245 10.42 18.95 -5.11
CA PRO A 245 11.01 17.67 -5.48
C PRO A 245 10.52 16.53 -4.58
N VAL A 246 10.45 15.31 -5.14
CA VAL A 246 10.14 14.07 -4.39
C VAL A 246 11.35 13.12 -4.37
N PRO A 247 11.49 12.25 -3.35
CA PRO A 247 12.66 11.36 -3.19
C PRO A 247 12.93 10.42 -4.37
N SER A 248 11.89 9.96 -5.06
CA SER A 248 11.97 9.09 -6.26
C SER A 248 12.48 9.82 -7.51
N GLY A 249 12.71 11.13 -7.43
CA GLY A 249 13.03 12.01 -8.56
C GLY A 249 11.78 12.57 -9.23
N GLY A 250 11.93 13.73 -9.87
CA GLY A 250 10.78 14.51 -10.36
C GLY A 250 10.22 15.43 -9.27
N THR A 251 8.97 15.85 -9.44
CA THR A 251 8.29 16.79 -8.54
C THR A 251 7.00 16.20 -8.00
N VAL A 252 6.42 16.83 -6.98
CA VAL A 252 5.08 16.53 -6.48
C VAL A 252 4.07 16.56 -7.62
N GLY A 253 4.22 17.48 -8.59
CA GLY A 253 3.37 17.53 -9.76
C GLY A 253 3.47 16.28 -10.64
N ASP A 254 4.66 15.69 -10.77
CA ASP A 254 4.84 14.42 -11.49
C ASP A 254 4.14 13.26 -10.77
N LEU A 255 4.18 13.26 -9.42
CA LEU A 255 3.46 12.29 -8.59
C LEU A 255 1.94 12.36 -8.82
N LEU A 256 1.38 13.56 -8.74
CA LEU A 256 -0.05 13.81 -8.91
C LEU A 256 -0.55 13.39 -10.30
N ILE A 257 0.22 13.68 -11.36
CA ILE A 257 -0.11 13.25 -12.72
C ILE A 257 -0.18 11.71 -12.81
N ASN A 258 0.75 11.00 -12.16
CA ASN A 258 0.76 9.53 -12.16
C ASN A 258 -0.41 8.93 -11.37
N ALA A 259 -0.88 9.64 -10.35
CA ALA A 259 -2.07 9.32 -9.58
C ALA A 259 -3.38 9.69 -10.31
N GLY A 260 -3.30 10.41 -11.44
CA GLY A 260 -4.44 10.77 -12.29
C GLY A 260 -5.04 12.15 -12.00
N TYR A 261 -4.37 12.97 -11.18
CA TYR A 261 -4.81 14.29 -10.75
C TYR A 261 -4.17 15.43 -11.57
N ASP A 262 -4.80 16.61 -11.60
CA ASP A 262 -4.24 17.81 -12.22
C ASP A 262 -3.36 18.54 -11.20
N PRO A 263 -2.02 18.62 -11.39
CA PRO A 263 -1.14 19.23 -10.40
C PRO A 263 -1.35 20.74 -10.23
N ASN A 264 -2.24 21.37 -11.01
CA ASN A 264 -2.59 22.78 -10.94
C ASN A 264 -3.92 23.04 -10.22
N THR A 265 -4.66 22.02 -9.78
CA THR A 265 -5.87 22.22 -8.98
C THR A 265 -5.49 22.55 -7.53
N THR A 266 -5.67 23.83 -7.19
CA THR A 266 -5.63 24.38 -5.82
C THR A 266 -7.01 24.43 -5.21
#